data_AF-A0A9N8HFT6-F1
#
_entry.id   AF-A0A9N8HFT6-F1
#
_cell.length_a   1.000
_cell.length_b   1.000
_cell.length_c   1.000
_cell.angle_alpha   90.00
_cell.angle_beta   90.00
_cell.angle_gamma   90.00
#
_symmetry.space_group_name_H-M   'P 1'
#
loop_
_entity.id
_entity.type
_entity.pdbx_description
1 polymer ?
#
loop_
_entity_poly.entity_id
_entity_poly.type
_entity_poly.pdbx_seq_one_letter_code
_entity_poly.pdbx_strand_id
1 'polypeptide(L)'
;MLTATTATTATPNTSSNNIDTETSDSDLINLEKAIKDLDNMISPLRTKTQRKLEKIEEEITNCNFLIDSGLGSKKDHAELKKTKRQLRNRRVKLRDELKALPTYEEERNELKIQLSDLRRRYGILVDDETL
;
A
#
# COMPACT_ATOMS: atom_id res chain seq x y z
N MET A 1 -48.31 -70.41 -10.27
CA MET A 1 -47.03 -70.58 -9.57
C MET A 1 -46.46 -69.21 -9.27
N LEU A 2 -46.00 -69.02 -8.03
CA LEU A 2 -45.34 -67.82 -7.52
C LEU A 2 -44.01 -67.56 -8.26
N THR A 3 -43.65 -66.28 -8.44
CA THR A 3 -42.46 -65.65 -7.82
C THR A 3 -42.51 -64.12 -7.98
N ALA A 4 -41.90 -63.43 -7.03
CA ALA A 4 -41.96 -62.01 -6.76
C ALA A 4 -40.64 -61.28 -7.07
N THR A 5 -40.65 -59.95 -6.85
CA THR A 5 -39.51 -59.05 -6.51
C THR A 5 -38.60 -58.62 -7.69
N THR A 6 -38.10 -57.39 -7.83
CA THR A 6 -37.81 -56.25 -6.92
C THR A 6 -37.87 -54.89 -7.67
N ALA A 7 -38.09 -53.83 -6.89
CA ALA A 7 -37.95 -52.42 -7.29
C ALA A 7 -36.47 -51.99 -7.41
N THR A 8 -36.16 -50.96 -8.21
CA THR A 8 -35.05 -50.01 -7.96
C THR A 8 -35.35 -48.68 -8.64
N THR A 9 -35.57 -47.66 -7.82
CA THR A 9 -35.55 -46.23 -8.13
C THR A 9 -34.16 -45.77 -8.53
N ALA A 10 -34.04 -45.01 -9.61
CA ALA A 10 -32.86 -44.22 -9.93
C ALA A 10 -33.28 -42.75 -10.14
N THR A 11 -33.06 -41.94 -9.10
CA THR A 11 -32.99 -40.48 -9.21
C THR A 11 -31.65 -40.12 -9.87
N PRO A 12 -31.60 -39.22 -10.87
CA PRO A 12 -30.36 -38.58 -11.23
C PRO A 12 -29.99 -37.57 -10.14
N ASN A 13 -28.88 -37.86 -9.48
CA ASN A 13 -28.22 -37.01 -8.50
C ASN A 13 -28.00 -35.59 -9.04
N THR A 14 -28.28 -34.65 -8.15
CA THR A 14 -27.79 -33.27 -8.10
C THR A 14 -26.36 -33.17 -8.66
N SER A 15 -26.23 -32.40 -9.73
CA SER A 15 -24.93 -32.01 -10.28
C SER A 15 -24.20 -31.18 -9.23
N SER A 16 -23.04 -31.68 -8.78
CA SER A 16 -22.08 -31.00 -7.93
C SER A 16 -21.78 -29.59 -8.46
N ASN A 17 -22.17 -28.57 -7.71
CA ASN A 17 -21.48 -27.30 -7.73
C ASN A 17 -20.32 -27.39 -6.72
N ASN A 18 -19.25 -28.08 -7.10
CA ASN A 18 -17.95 -27.83 -6.50
C ASN A 18 -17.43 -26.53 -7.11
N ILE A 19 -17.83 -25.40 -6.53
CA ILE A 19 -17.21 -24.12 -6.82
C ILE A 19 -15.84 -24.13 -6.14
N ASP A 20 -14.82 -23.81 -6.92
CA ASP A 20 -13.40 -23.91 -6.63
C ASP A 20 -12.98 -23.20 -5.32
N THR A 21 -12.94 -23.94 -4.21
CA THR A 21 -12.47 -23.41 -2.91
C THR A 21 -10.95 -23.16 -2.89
N GLU A 22 -10.16 -23.89 -3.70
CA GLU A 22 -8.70 -23.71 -3.74
C GLU A 22 -8.27 -22.43 -4.48
N THR A 23 -9.01 -22.00 -5.49
CA THR A 23 -8.72 -20.75 -6.23
C THR A 23 -9.02 -19.52 -5.35
N SER A 24 -10.10 -19.61 -4.56
CA SER A 24 -10.53 -18.60 -3.59
C SER A 24 -9.46 -18.23 -2.55
N ASP A 25 -8.87 -19.25 -1.91
CA ASP A 25 -7.88 -19.03 -0.84
C ASP A 25 -6.57 -18.46 -1.39
N SER A 26 -6.17 -18.88 -2.59
CA SER A 26 -5.02 -18.32 -3.30
C SER A 26 -5.20 -16.82 -3.58
N ASP A 27 -6.38 -16.40 -4.04
CA ASP A 27 -6.67 -14.99 -4.34
C ASP A 27 -6.66 -14.11 -3.08
N LEU A 28 -7.22 -14.60 -1.97
CA LEU A 28 -7.15 -13.94 -0.66
C LEU A 28 -5.69 -13.74 -0.22
N ILE A 29 -4.87 -14.80 -0.29
CA ILE A 29 -3.45 -14.77 0.09
C ILE A 29 -2.67 -13.79 -0.81
N ASN A 30 -2.96 -13.78 -2.11
CA ASN A 30 -2.29 -12.89 -3.06
C ASN A 30 -2.61 -11.41 -2.80
N LEU A 31 -3.87 -11.08 -2.54
CA LEU A 31 -4.28 -9.72 -2.18
C LEU A 31 -3.66 -9.26 -0.86
N GLU A 32 -3.67 -10.11 0.17
CA GLU A 32 -3.04 -9.80 1.45
C GLU A 32 -1.54 -9.54 1.31
N LYS A 33 -0.86 -10.34 0.48
CA LYS A 33 0.55 -10.17 0.17
C LYS A 33 0.81 -8.85 -0.56
N ALA A 34 0.02 -8.52 -1.57
CA ALA A 34 0.15 -7.26 -2.32
C ALA A 34 -0.05 -6.03 -1.41
N ILE A 35 -1.05 -6.06 -0.53
CA ILE A 35 -1.28 -5.00 0.47
C ILE A 35 -0.08 -4.85 1.40
N LYS A 36 0.50 -5.97 1.86
CA LYS A 36 1.67 -5.96 2.73
C LYS A 36 2.90 -5.39 2.03
N ASP A 37 3.11 -5.72 0.77
CA ASP A 37 4.20 -5.18 -0.04
C ASP A 37 4.05 -3.67 -0.25
N LEU A 38 2.84 -3.18 -0.50
CA LEU A 38 2.53 -1.75 -0.54
C LEU A 38 2.76 -1.07 0.82
N ASP A 39 2.35 -1.68 1.93
CA ASP A 39 2.62 -1.16 3.27
C ASP A 39 4.13 -1.01 3.54
N ASN A 40 4.92 -1.98 3.09
CA ASN A 40 6.39 -1.94 3.17
C ASN A 40 7.00 -0.82 2.33
N MET A 41 6.36 -0.43 1.21
CA MET A 41 6.80 0.70 0.37
C MET A 41 6.33 2.06 0.93
N ILE A 42 5.10 2.15 1.43
CA ILE A 42 4.49 3.38 1.97
C ILE A 42 5.16 3.82 3.28
N SER A 43 5.40 2.87 4.20
CA SER A 43 5.96 3.15 5.53
C SER A 43 7.27 3.96 5.52
N PRO A 44 8.32 3.58 4.76
CA PRO A 44 9.55 4.36 4.70
C PRO A 44 9.37 5.72 4.03
N LEU A 45 8.48 5.83 3.04
CA LEU A 45 8.18 7.11 2.38
C LEU A 45 7.54 8.09 3.37
N ARG A 46 6.49 7.67 4.09
CA ARG A 46 5.78 8.49 5.09
C ARG A 46 6.65 8.95 6.25
N THR A 47 7.59 8.12 6.68
CA THR A 47 8.36 8.38 7.90
C THR A 47 9.77 8.88 7.58
N LYS A 48 10.58 8.03 6.94
CA LYS A 48 12.01 8.28 6.75
C LYS A 48 12.27 9.31 5.66
N THR A 49 11.58 9.21 4.53
CA THR A 49 11.76 10.15 3.40
C THR A 49 11.19 11.52 3.75
N GLN A 50 10.00 11.58 4.36
CA GLN A 50 9.40 12.82 4.83
C GLN A 50 10.27 13.56 5.87
N ARG A 51 10.76 12.88 6.91
CA ARG A 51 11.67 13.50 7.91
C ARG A 51 12.96 14.03 7.31
N LYS A 52 13.53 13.32 6.33
CA LYS A 52 14.73 13.80 5.60
C LYS A 52 14.43 15.06 4.80
N LEU A 53 13.24 15.13 4.20
CA LEU A 53 12.82 16.30 3.44
C LEU A 53 12.69 17.53 4.36
N GLU A 54 12.00 17.38 5.49
CA GLU A 54 11.84 18.42 6.51
C GLU A 54 13.20 18.95 7.00
N LYS A 55 14.12 18.06 7.33
CA LYS A 55 15.48 18.44 7.75
C LYS A 55 16.22 19.23 6.67
N ILE A 56 16.11 18.85 5.40
CA ILE A 56 16.72 19.59 4.30
C ILE A 56 16.08 20.97 4.13
N GLU A 57 14.77 21.10 4.33
CA GLU A 57 14.08 22.38 4.25
C GLU A 57 14.50 23.32 5.40
N GLU A 58 14.70 22.79 6.59
CA GLU A 58 15.28 23.52 7.73
C GLU A 58 16.73 23.96 7.43
N GLU A 59 17.58 23.07 6.94
CA GLU A 59 18.97 23.41 6.58
C GLU A 59 19.04 24.46 5.47
N ILE A 60 18.13 24.43 4.49
CA ILE A 60 18.03 25.48 3.46
C ILE A 60 17.62 26.81 4.09
N THR A 61 16.68 26.79 5.03
CA THR A 61 16.21 27.98 5.75
C THR A 61 17.34 28.59 6.57
N ASN A 62 18.12 27.77 7.27
CA ASN A 62 19.31 28.20 7.99
C ASN A 62 20.37 28.80 7.04
N CYS A 63 20.60 28.18 5.87
CA CYS A 63 21.48 28.75 4.86
C CYS A 63 21.00 30.12 4.37
N ASN A 64 19.69 30.32 4.18
CA ASN A 64 19.14 31.62 3.81
C ASN A 64 19.41 32.65 4.91
N PHE A 65 19.07 32.32 6.15
CA PHE A 65 19.27 33.19 7.30
C PHE A 65 20.72 33.67 7.42
N LEU A 66 21.69 32.74 7.33
CA LEU A 66 23.11 33.09 7.43
C LEU A 66 23.60 33.95 6.26
N ILE A 67 23.08 33.71 5.05
CA ILE A 67 23.42 34.54 3.88
C ILE A 67 22.82 35.94 4.03
N ASP A 68 21.56 36.04 4.45
CA ASP A 68 20.79 37.28 4.51
C ASP A 68 21.22 38.16 5.70
N SER A 69 21.71 37.55 6.79
CA SER A 69 22.24 38.26 7.94
C SER A 69 23.55 39.01 7.66
N GLY A 70 24.23 38.71 6.55
CA GLY A 70 25.53 39.31 6.21
C GLY A 70 26.66 38.97 7.19
N LEU A 71 26.46 37.99 8.07
CA LEU A 71 27.49 37.48 8.96
C LEU A 71 28.39 36.50 8.22
N GLY A 72 29.70 36.69 8.38
CA GLY A 72 30.73 35.83 7.81
C GLY A 72 31.54 36.51 6.71
N SER A 73 32.58 35.82 6.28
CA SER A 73 33.44 36.28 5.19
C SER A 73 32.80 36.01 3.82
N LYS A 74 33.33 36.66 2.77
CA LYS A 74 32.95 36.34 1.38
C LYS A 74 33.15 34.85 1.04
N LYS A 75 34.16 34.21 1.64
CA LYS A 75 34.42 32.79 1.48
C LYS A 75 33.32 31.94 2.12
N ASP A 76 32.91 32.27 3.33
CA ASP A 76 31.84 31.57 4.05
C ASP A 76 30.51 31.65 3.28
N HIS A 77 30.19 32.83 2.72
CA HIS A 77 29.01 32.99 1.87
C HIS A 77 29.09 32.17 0.58
N ALA A 78 30.26 32.01 -0.03
CA ALA A 78 30.43 31.16 -1.20
C ALA A 78 30.21 29.68 -0.87
N GLU A 79 30.73 29.23 0.28
CA GLU A 79 30.53 27.87 0.80
C GLU A 79 29.06 27.62 1.15
N LEU A 80 28.39 28.55 1.84
CA LEU A 80 26.96 28.52 2.14
C LEU A 80 26.10 28.39 0.86
N LYS A 81 26.42 29.16 -0.18
CA LYS A 81 25.72 29.06 -1.48
C LYS A 81 25.91 27.68 -2.12
N LYS A 82 27.11 27.09 -2.03
CA LYS A 82 27.39 25.74 -2.53
C LYS A 82 26.60 24.68 -1.75
N THR A 83 26.60 24.75 -0.43
CA THR A 83 25.83 23.87 0.46
C THR A 83 24.33 23.98 0.16
N LYS A 84 23.78 25.20 0.10
CA LYS A 84 22.38 25.45 -0.27
C LYS A 84 22.01 24.84 -1.63
N ARG A 85 22.91 24.90 -2.62
CA ARG A 85 22.69 24.25 -3.94
C ARG A 85 22.62 22.73 -3.81
N GLN A 86 23.52 22.11 -3.04
CA GLN A 86 23.49 20.66 -2.80
C GLN A 86 22.22 20.23 -2.07
N LEU A 87 21.78 21.00 -1.07
CA LEU A 87 20.53 20.75 -0.34
C LEU A 87 19.31 20.84 -1.26
N ARG A 88 19.23 21.85 -2.14
CA ARG A 88 18.16 21.95 -3.14
C ARG A 88 18.12 20.74 -4.06
N ASN A 89 19.27 20.23 -4.51
CA ASN A 89 19.31 19.03 -5.34
C ASN A 89 18.82 17.79 -4.58
N ARG A 90 19.20 17.63 -3.31
CA ARG A 90 18.70 16.53 -2.45
C ARG A 90 17.19 16.65 -2.20
N ARG A 91 16.69 17.88 -1.98
CA ARG A 91 15.26 18.17 -1.80
C ARG A 91 14.44 17.71 -3.00
N VAL A 92 14.91 18.01 -4.23
CA VAL A 92 14.22 17.59 -5.45
C VAL A 92 14.12 16.08 -5.52
N LYS A 93 15.22 15.35 -5.30
CA LYS A 93 15.22 13.87 -5.31
C LYS A 93 14.22 13.28 -4.31
N LEU A 94 14.20 13.78 -3.07
CA LEU A 94 13.27 13.30 -2.04
C LEU A 94 11.81 13.64 -2.39
N ARG A 95 11.55 14.82 -2.97
CA ARG A 95 10.20 15.16 -3.45
C ARG A 95 9.77 14.25 -4.59
N ASP A 96 10.67 13.90 -5.49
CA ASP A 96 10.38 12.96 -6.58
C ASP A 96 10.09 11.55 -6.04
N GLU A 97 10.82 11.09 -5.02
CA GLU A 97 10.51 9.83 -4.32
C GLU A 97 9.12 9.86 -3.65
N LEU A 98 8.74 11.00 -3.05
CA LEU A 98 7.44 11.16 -2.40
C LEU A 98 6.27 11.32 -3.39
N LYS A 99 6.51 11.63 -4.67
CA LYS A 99 5.43 11.73 -5.67
C LYS A 99 4.70 10.41 -5.90
N ALA A 100 5.36 9.27 -5.67
CA ALA A 100 4.75 7.96 -5.82
C ALA A 100 3.84 7.58 -4.63
N LEU A 101 3.96 8.30 -3.50
CA LEU A 101 3.25 7.96 -2.27
C LEU A 101 1.72 7.97 -2.43
N PRO A 102 1.07 8.99 -3.03
CA PRO A 102 -0.37 8.98 -3.22
C PRO A 102 -0.85 7.78 -4.04
N THR A 103 -0.13 7.45 -5.12
CA THR A 103 -0.47 6.30 -5.98
C THR A 103 -0.40 4.98 -5.22
N TYR A 104 0.64 4.75 -4.42
CA TYR A 104 0.72 3.54 -3.59
C TYR A 104 -0.39 3.49 -2.54
N GLU A 105 -0.77 4.62 -1.96
CA GLU A 105 -1.85 4.69 -0.97
C GLU A 105 -3.22 4.39 -1.60
N GLU A 106 -3.48 4.92 -2.80
CA GLU A 106 -4.68 4.63 -3.58
C GLU A 106 -4.75 3.15 -3.94
N GLU A 107 -3.68 2.59 -4.52
CA GLU A 107 -3.59 1.16 -4.88
C GLU A 107 -3.81 0.26 -3.67
N ARG A 108 -3.19 0.59 -2.54
CA ARG A 108 -3.37 -0.16 -1.29
C ARG A 108 -4.81 -0.10 -0.79
N ASN A 109 -5.47 1.06 -0.88
CA ASN A 109 -6.86 1.20 -0.44
C ASN A 109 -7.81 0.43 -1.36
N GLU A 110 -7.59 0.46 -2.67
CA GLU A 110 -8.34 -0.32 -3.65
C GLU A 110 -8.22 -1.82 -3.37
N LEU A 111 -7.00 -2.33 -3.16
CA LEU A 111 -6.78 -3.74 -2.82
C LEU A 111 -7.44 -4.13 -1.50
N LYS A 112 -7.49 -3.23 -0.51
CA LYS A 112 -8.21 -3.47 0.76
C LYS A 112 -9.72 -3.59 0.55
N ILE A 113 -10.30 -2.76 -0.32
CA ILE A 113 -11.71 -2.86 -0.69
C ILE A 113 -11.97 -4.21 -1.36
N GLN A 114 -11.15 -4.57 -2.35
CA GLN A 114 -11.25 -5.86 -3.04
C GLN A 114 -11.12 -7.05 -2.08
N LEU A 115 -10.17 -6.99 -1.14
CA LEU A 115 -10.01 -8.02 -0.11
C LEU A 115 -11.23 -8.11 0.81
N SER A 116 -11.82 -6.97 1.19
CA SER A 116 -13.04 -6.92 2.01
C SER A 116 -14.22 -7.55 1.27
N ASP A 117 -14.43 -7.18 0.01
CA ASP A 117 -15.49 -7.72 -0.84
C ASP A 117 -15.33 -9.22 -1.08
N LEU A 118 -14.09 -9.67 -1.26
CA LEU A 118 -13.76 -11.08 -1.42
C LEU A 118 -14.08 -11.86 -0.12
N ARG A 119 -13.66 -11.35 1.04
CA ARG A 119 -13.99 -11.95 2.35
C ARG A 119 -15.50 -11.99 2.62
N ARG A 120 -16.25 -10.97 2.21
CA ARG A 120 -17.72 -10.94 2.34
C ARG A 120 -18.37 -12.01 1.46
N ARG A 121 -17.92 -12.15 0.20
CA ARG A 121 -18.41 -13.20 -0.72
C ARG A 121 -18.17 -14.61 -0.19
N TYR A 122 -17.07 -14.82 0.55
CA TYR A 122 -16.76 -16.10 1.18
C TYR A 122 -17.37 -16.28 2.57
N GLY A 123 -18.22 -15.35 3.03
CA GLY A 123 -18.85 -15.43 4.36
C GLY A 123 -17.87 -15.35 5.53
N ILE A 124 -16.63 -14.89 5.28
CA ILE A 124 -15.59 -14.68 6.30
C ILE A 124 -15.87 -13.37 7.05
N LEU A 125 -16.37 -12.35 6.35
CA LEU A 125 -16.92 -11.14 6.94
C LEU A 125 -18.44 -11.30 7.03
N VAL A 126 -18.97 -11.44 8.24
CA VAL A 126 -20.41 -11.36 8.51
C VAL A 126 -20.69 -9.92 8.91
N ASP A 127 -21.57 -9.23 8.17
CA ASP A 127 -22.08 -7.94 8.62
C ASP A 127 -22.90 -8.19 9.89
N ASP A 128 -22.52 -7.57 11.01
CA ASP A 128 -23.27 -7.58 12.28
C ASP A 128 -24.60 -6.77 12.17
N GLU A 129 -25.35 -6.92 11.09
CA GLU A 129 -26.70 -6.38 10.93
C GLU A 129 -27.73 -7.50 10.93
N THR A 130 -27.89 -8.17 12.08
CA THR A 130 -29.19 -8.72 12.52
C THR A 130 -29.10 -9.11 14.00
N LEU A 131 -29.54 -8.23 14.89
CA LEU A 131 -30.11 -8.57 16.21
C LEU A 131 -31.17 -7.54 16.59
#